data_AF-A0A3M7TK61-F1
#
_entry.id   AF-A0A3M7TK61-F1
#
_cell.length_a   1.000
_cell.length_b   1.000
_cell.length_c   1.000
_cell.angle_alpha   90.00
_cell.angle_beta   90.00
_cell.angle_gamma   90.00
#
_symmetry.space_group_name_H-M   'P 1'
#
loop_
_entity.id
_entity.type
_entity.pdbx_description
1 polymer ?
#
loop_
_entity_poly.entity_id
_entity_poly.type
_entity_poly.pdbx_seq_one_letter_code
_entity_poly.pdbx_strand_id
1 'polypeptide(L)'
;MLFCSLIYAQIPVTDATTNANLGLQLSQSAKQLTQLQNTYKLMKQGHEQYKKINGYVQQMGQLKNIIHLQRQAIDNANLCAKKAKGGKFSLRDIETNLSQISGSIKTVQALLQNNMFNMNDGERIQIMEKELDKVKTANAEIRVKLIKMSY
;
A
#
# COMPACT_ATOMS: atom_id res chain seq x y z
N MET A 1 49.89 17.66 -26.89
CA MET A 1 49.32 16.60 -26.02
C MET A 1 47.86 16.95 -25.78
N LEU A 2 46.94 16.23 -26.44
CA LEU A 2 45.49 16.42 -26.30
C LEU A 2 44.99 15.50 -25.18
N PHE A 3 44.61 16.07 -24.04
CA PHE A 3 43.91 15.34 -22.98
C PHE A 3 42.42 15.32 -23.30
N CYS A 4 41.94 14.19 -23.85
CA CYS A 4 40.51 13.88 -23.90
C CYS A 4 40.05 13.44 -22.51
N SER A 5 39.43 14.37 -21.77
CA SER A 5 38.65 14.07 -20.58
C SER A 5 37.37 13.33 -20.99
N LEU A 6 37.38 12.00 -20.84
CA LEU A 6 36.18 11.17 -20.89
C LEU A 6 35.30 11.54 -19.69
N ILE A 7 34.37 12.46 -19.91
CA ILE A 7 33.27 12.74 -18.98
C ILE A 7 32.36 11.52 -19.01
N TYR A 8 32.63 10.58 -18.10
CA TYR A 8 31.65 9.55 -17.75
C TYR A 8 30.48 10.27 -17.07
N ALA A 9 29.49 10.67 -17.87
CA ALA A 9 28.18 10.99 -17.36
C ALA A 9 27.65 9.71 -16.71
N GLN A 10 27.77 9.59 -15.38
CA GLN A 10 27.06 8.60 -14.61
C GLN A 10 25.57 8.83 -14.87
N ILE A 11 24.99 8.05 -15.77
CA ILE A 11 23.54 7.84 -15.79
C ILE A 11 23.23 7.35 -14.38
N PRO A 12 22.37 8.04 -13.60
CA PRO A 12 22.11 7.65 -12.23
C PRO A 12 21.42 6.28 -12.22
N VAL A 13 22.22 5.23 -12.04
CA VAL A 13 21.77 3.81 -11.99
C VAL A 13 20.75 3.61 -10.86
N THR A 14 20.77 4.49 -9.86
CA THR A 14 19.79 4.62 -8.80
C THR A 14 18.36 4.81 -9.32
N ASP A 15 18.15 5.61 -10.36
CA ASP A 15 16.80 5.97 -10.80
C ASP A 15 16.12 4.83 -11.58
N ALA A 16 16.87 4.14 -12.45
CA ALA A 16 16.36 2.98 -13.19
C ALA A 16 16.04 1.79 -12.28
N THR A 17 16.89 1.52 -11.28
CA THR A 17 16.69 0.43 -10.31
C THR A 17 15.51 0.71 -9.39
N THR A 18 15.39 1.92 -8.86
CA THR A 18 14.24 2.31 -8.02
C THR A 18 12.92 2.29 -8.81
N ASN A 19 12.92 2.70 -10.08
CA ASN A 19 11.74 2.60 -10.94
C ASN A 19 11.32 1.15 -11.21
N ALA A 20 12.27 0.24 -11.43
CA ALA A 20 11.98 -1.20 -11.59
C ALA A 20 11.40 -1.81 -10.30
N ASN A 21 11.98 -1.48 -9.15
CA ASN A 21 11.50 -1.95 -7.84
C ASN A 21 10.07 -1.46 -7.55
N LEU A 22 9.77 -0.20 -7.86
CA LEU A 22 8.42 0.32 -7.72
C LEU A 22 7.41 -0.44 -8.58
N GLY A 23 7.77 -0.81 -9.81
CA GLY A 23 6.92 -1.62 -10.68
C GLY A 23 6.58 -2.99 -10.08
N LEU A 24 7.57 -3.67 -9.50
CA LEU A 24 7.36 -4.94 -8.78
C LEU A 24 6.46 -4.74 -7.55
N GLN A 25 6.70 -3.68 -6.79
CA GLN A 25 5.92 -3.37 -5.59
C GLN A 25 4.47 -3.00 -5.90
N LEU A 26 4.22 -2.29 -7.00
CA LEU A 26 2.87 -1.99 -7.49
C LEU A 26 2.13 -3.27 -7.89
N SER A 27 2.80 -4.17 -8.61
CA SER A 27 2.23 -5.48 -8.97
C SER A 27 1.88 -6.31 -7.73
N GLN A 28 2.77 -6.35 -6.74
CA GLN A 28 2.51 -7.03 -5.47
C GLN A 28 1.35 -6.38 -4.71
N SER A 29 1.30 -5.05 -4.65
CA SER A 29 0.23 -4.30 -4.02
C SER A 29 -1.13 -4.56 -4.69
N ALA A 30 -1.16 -4.66 -6.01
CA ALA A 30 -2.37 -5.01 -6.75
C ALA A 30 -2.86 -6.44 -6.44
N LYS A 31 -1.94 -7.41 -6.35
CA LYS A 31 -2.27 -8.79 -5.94
C LYS A 31 -2.85 -8.82 -4.51
N GLN A 32 -2.23 -8.10 -3.59
CA GLN A 32 -2.71 -7.98 -2.21
C GLN A 32 -4.10 -7.34 -2.14
N LEU A 33 -4.35 -6.29 -2.93
CA LEU A 33 -5.66 -5.64 -3.00
C LEU A 33 -6.75 -6.63 -3.44
N THR A 34 -6.49 -7.43 -4.48
CA THR A 34 -7.43 -8.44 -4.96
C THR A 34 -7.73 -9.49 -3.89
N GLN A 35 -6.70 -9.98 -3.19
CA GLN A 35 -6.89 -10.92 -2.09
C GLN A 35 -7.73 -10.31 -0.96
N LEU A 36 -7.42 -9.06 -0.57
CA LEU A 36 -8.15 -8.36 0.50
C LEU A 36 -9.62 -8.13 0.14
N GLN A 37 -9.91 -7.80 -1.12
CA GLN A 37 -11.28 -7.69 -1.64
C GLN A 37 -12.03 -9.02 -1.59
N ASN A 38 -11.37 -10.13 -1.90
CA ASN A 38 -11.98 -11.44 -1.80
C ASN A 38 -12.27 -11.81 -0.34
N THR A 39 -11.33 -11.56 0.58
CA THR A 39 -11.55 -11.75 2.02
C THR A 39 -12.74 -10.91 2.50
N TYR A 40 -12.82 -9.63 2.12
CA TYR A 40 -13.94 -8.76 2.47
C TYR A 40 -15.28 -9.31 1.95
N LYS A 41 -15.33 -9.80 0.71
CA LYS A 41 -16.55 -10.39 0.12
C LYS A 41 -17.00 -11.64 0.91
N LEU A 42 -16.07 -12.54 1.21
CA LEU A 42 -16.36 -13.75 1.99
C LEU A 42 -16.88 -13.40 3.39
N MET A 43 -16.24 -12.44 4.05
CA MET A 43 -16.68 -11.94 5.36
C MET A 43 -18.08 -11.33 5.30
N LYS A 44 -18.33 -10.47 4.30
CA LYS A 44 -19.64 -9.85 4.11
C LYS A 44 -20.74 -10.90 3.90
N GLN A 45 -20.48 -11.91 3.07
CA GLN A 45 -21.43 -13.01 2.82
C GLN A 45 -21.68 -13.84 4.08
N GLY A 46 -20.64 -14.16 4.85
CA GLY A 46 -20.78 -14.85 6.14
C GLY A 46 -21.61 -14.05 7.14
N HIS A 47 -21.39 -12.73 7.24
CA HIS A 47 -22.15 -11.86 8.13
C HIS A 47 -23.63 -11.75 7.78
N GLU A 48 -23.96 -11.70 6.49
CA GLU A 48 -25.35 -11.66 6.04
C GLU A 48 -26.11 -12.94 6.39
N GLN A 49 -25.41 -14.07 6.55
CA GLN A 49 -25.99 -15.36 6.97
C GLN A 49 -26.02 -15.57 8.49
N TYR A 50 -25.03 -15.06 9.22
CA TYR A 50 -24.88 -15.26 10.66
C TYR A 50 -24.93 -13.90 11.37
N LYS A 51 -26.05 -13.62 12.06
CA LYS A 51 -26.47 -12.35 12.71
C LYS A 51 -25.37 -11.34 13.12
N LYS A 52 -25.74 -10.06 12.99
CA LYS A 52 -25.01 -8.82 13.37
C LYS A 52 -24.31 -8.87 14.74
N ILE A 53 -23.06 -9.30 14.78
CA ILE A 53 -22.14 -9.03 15.90
C ILE A 53 -21.54 -7.64 15.66
N ASN A 54 -21.74 -6.69 16.59
CA ASN A 54 -21.32 -5.29 16.41
C ASN A 54 -19.82 -5.14 16.12
N GLY A 55 -18.95 -5.93 16.77
CA GLY A 55 -17.51 -5.91 16.51
C GLY A 55 -17.15 -6.33 15.08
N TYR A 56 -17.92 -7.25 14.49
CA TYR A 56 -17.73 -7.69 13.11
C TYR A 56 -18.03 -6.58 12.10
N VAL A 57 -19.07 -5.78 12.36
CA VAL A 57 -19.44 -4.63 11.51
C VAL A 57 -18.32 -3.58 11.50
N GLN A 58 -17.74 -3.29 12.67
CA GLN A 58 -16.62 -2.36 12.79
C GLN A 58 -15.38 -2.86 12.03
N GLN A 59 -15.02 -4.13 12.20
CA GLN A 59 -13.90 -4.77 11.48
C GLN A 59 -14.13 -4.73 9.97
N MET A 60 -15.34 -5.03 9.49
CA MET A 60 -15.67 -4.89 8.05
C MET A 60 -15.55 -3.44 7.56
N GLY A 61 -15.97 -2.46 8.36
CA GLY A 61 -15.83 -1.04 8.03
C GLY A 61 -14.37 -0.62 7.88
N GLN A 62 -13.53 -1.03 8.83
CA GLN A 62 -12.08 -0.80 8.79
C GLN A 62 -11.43 -1.49 7.58
N LEU A 63 -11.78 -2.75 7.30
CA LEU A 63 -11.28 -3.50 6.15
C LEU A 63 -11.65 -2.82 4.82
N LYS A 64 -12.90 -2.35 4.70
CA LYS A 64 -13.36 -1.58 3.53
C LYS A 64 -12.54 -0.30 3.34
N ASN A 65 -12.23 0.40 4.42
CA ASN A 65 -11.40 1.62 4.37
C ASN A 65 -9.95 1.31 3.96
N ILE A 66 -9.36 0.23 4.48
CA ILE A 66 -8.03 -0.23 4.05
C ILE A 66 -8.00 -0.54 2.55
N ILE A 67 -9.00 -1.28 2.05
CA ILE A 67 -9.15 -1.58 0.61
C ILE A 67 -9.22 -0.30 -0.22
N HIS A 68 -10.02 0.68 0.23
CA HIS A 68 -10.17 1.95 -0.46
C HIS A 68 -8.85 2.74 -0.52
N LEU A 69 -8.17 2.89 0.62
CA LEU A 69 -6.91 3.63 0.72
C LEU A 69 -5.78 2.93 -0.04
N GLN A 70 -5.72 1.60 -0.02
CA GLN A 70 -4.74 0.84 -0.79
C GLN A 70 -4.93 1.05 -2.29
N ARG A 71 -6.19 1.03 -2.79
CA ARG A 71 -6.46 1.34 -4.20
C ARG A 71 -5.97 2.74 -4.56
N GLN A 72 -6.30 3.74 -3.73
CA GLN A 72 -5.84 5.11 -3.94
C GLN A 72 -4.31 5.21 -3.95
N ALA A 73 -3.63 4.52 -3.04
CA ALA A 73 -2.17 4.52 -2.97
C ALA A 73 -1.56 3.92 -4.23
N ILE A 74 -2.11 2.81 -4.75
CA ILE A 74 -1.68 2.19 -6.01
C ILE A 74 -1.90 3.15 -7.18
N ASP A 75 -3.06 3.78 -7.27
CA ASP A 75 -3.39 4.71 -8.36
C ASP A 75 -2.44 5.93 -8.34
N ASN A 76 -2.24 6.52 -7.18
CA ASN A 76 -1.34 7.67 -7.01
C ASN A 76 0.13 7.30 -7.28
N ALA A 77 0.59 6.15 -6.80
CA ALA A 77 1.95 5.67 -7.05
C ALA A 77 2.17 5.38 -8.56
N ASN A 78 1.18 4.85 -9.27
CA ASN A 78 1.23 4.71 -10.72
C ASN A 78 1.36 6.07 -11.44
N LEU A 79 0.65 7.10 -10.97
CA LEU A 79 0.76 8.46 -11.51
C LEU A 79 2.16 9.05 -11.26
N CYS A 80 2.72 8.85 -10.07
CA CYS A 80 4.08 9.26 -9.76
C CYS A 80 5.10 8.54 -10.65
N ALA A 81 4.97 7.23 -10.83
CA ALA A 81 5.83 6.45 -11.72
C ALA A 81 5.79 6.96 -13.16
N LYS A 82 4.60 7.34 -13.66
CA LYS A 82 4.45 7.96 -14.99
C LYS A 82 5.16 9.32 -15.08
N LYS A 83 5.01 10.18 -14.07
CA LYS A 83 5.66 11.51 -14.01
C LYS A 83 7.18 11.43 -13.88
N ALA A 84 7.70 10.40 -13.22
CA ALA A 84 9.14 10.20 -13.04
C ALA A 84 9.87 9.64 -14.26
N LYS A 85 9.17 9.24 -15.34
CA LYS A 85 9.77 8.72 -16.58
C LYS A 85 10.74 9.70 -17.29
N GLY A 86 10.90 10.93 -16.80
CA GLY A 86 11.89 11.91 -17.24
C GLY A 86 13.07 12.16 -16.28
N GLY A 87 13.27 11.35 -15.24
CA GLY A 87 14.49 11.34 -14.40
C GLY A 87 14.64 12.51 -13.40
N LYS A 88 13.58 13.26 -13.11
CA LYS A 88 13.64 14.42 -12.20
C LYS A 88 13.19 14.13 -10.77
N PHE A 89 12.62 12.96 -10.50
CA PHE A 89 11.94 12.68 -9.23
C PHE A 89 12.31 11.31 -8.67
N SER A 90 12.91 11.31 -7.47
CA SER A 90 13.11 10.08 -6.70
C SER A 90 11.77 9.51 -6.20
N LEU A 91 11.58 8.21 -6.44
CA LEU A 91 10.39 7.46 -6.04
C LEU A 91 10.58 6.61 -4.78
N ARG A 92 11.73 6.71 -4.10
CA ARG A 92 12.06 5.90 -2.92
C ARG A 92 11.04 6.05 -1.78
N ASP A 93 10.52 7.27 -1.58
CA ASP A 93 9.51 7.52 -0.55
C ASP A 93 8.18 6.79 -0.86
N ILE A 94 7.86 6.62 -2.14
CA ILE A 94 6.66 5.92 -2.61
C ILE A 94 6.83 4.42 -2.41
N GLU A 95 7.99 3.88 -2.78
CA GLU A 95 8.37 2.48 -2.52
C GLU A 95 8.25 2.16 -1.02
N THR A 96 8.82 3.01 -0.17
CA THR A 96 8.75 2.89 1.29
C THR A 96 7.30 2.87 1.79
N ASN A 97 6.48 3.82 1.32
CA ASN A 97 5.08 3.92 1.74
C ASN A 97 4.20 2.76 1.23
N LEU A 98 4.43 2.28 0.01
CA LEU A 98 3.76 1.07 -0.49
C LEU A 98 4.19 -0.17 0.30
N SER A 99 5.46 -0.24 0.72
CA SER A 99 5.95 -1.31 1.60
C SER A 99 5.26 -1.30 2.96
N GLN A 100 5.08 -0.12 3.55
CA GLN A 100 4.33 0.04 4.79
C GLN A 100 2.86 -0.42 4.64
N ILE A 101 2.18 0.01 3.58
CA ILE A 101 0.82 -0.44 3.28
C ILE A 101 0.77 -1.97 3.11
N SER A 102 1.71 -2.53 2.35
CA SER A 102 1.84 -3.97 2.14
C SER A 102 2.04 -4.74 3.45
N GLY A 103 2.85 -4.22 4.36
CA GLY A 103 3.04 -4.77 5.71
C GLY A 103 1.75 -4.76 6.52
N SER A 104 1.04 -3.63 6.55
CA SER A 104 -0.24 -3.52 7.25
C SER A 104 -1.30 -4.48 6.72
N ILE A 105 -1.36 -4.67 5.40
CA ILE A 105 -2.29 -5.62 4.79
C ILE A 105 -1.97 -7.06 5.17
N LYS A 106 -0.68 -7.43 5.21
CA LYS A 106 -0.27 -8.78 5.66
C LYS A 106 -0.70 -9.02 7.11
N THR A 107 -0.53 -8.03 7.98
CA THR A 107 -0.99 -8.10 9.37
C THR A 107 -2.50 -8.31 9.43
N VAL A 108 -3.27 -7.52 8.68
CA VAL A 108 -4.73 -7.66 8.62
C VAL A 108 -5.15 -9.02 8.06
N GLN A 109 -4.53 -9.49 6.98
CA GLN A 109 -4.80 -10.82 6.43
C GLN A 109 -4.52 -11.93 7.46
N ALA A 110 -3.40 -11.84 8.18
CA ALA A 110 -3.05 -12.79 9.23
C ALA A 110 -4.07 -12.78 10.37
N LEU A 111 -4.56 -11.61 10.81
CA LEU A 111 -5.61 -11.50 11.83
C LEU A 111 -6.93 -12.14 11.39
N LEU A 112 -7.24 -12.05 10.09
CA LEU A 112 -8.47 -12.61 9.53
C LEU A 112 -8.37 -14.13 9.28
N GLN A 113 -7.17 -14.65 9.05
CA GLN A 113 -6.91 -16.06 8.74
C GLN A 113 -6.58 -16.91 9.98
N ASN A 114 -5.80 -16.37 10.92
CA ASN A 114 -5.39 -17.11 12.12
C ASN A 114 -6.46 -16.95 13.20
N ASN A 115 -7.31 -17.97 13.32
CA ASN A 115 -8.25 -18.23 14.41
C ASN A 115 -8.66 -17.00 15.24
N MET A 116 -9.77 -16.38 14.82
CA MET A 116 -10.56 -15.41 15.59
C MET A 116 -10.90 -15.87 17.03
N PHE A 117 -10.64 -17.13 17.38
CA PHE A 117 -11.06 -17.75 18.63
C PHE A 117 -10.10 -17.54 19.82
N ASN A 118 -8.85 -17.11 19.59
CA ASN A 118 -7.87 -16.91 20.68
C ASN A 118 -7.59 -15.44 21.03
N MET A 119 -8.18 -14.49 20.30
CA MET A 119 -8.01 -13.04 20.52
C MET A 119 -9.38 -12.42 20.80
N ASN A 120 -9.48 -11.57 21.83
CA ASN A 120 -10.72 -10.86 22.11
C ASN A 120 -11.04 -9.87 20.96
N ASP A 121 -12.31 -9.70 20.64
CA ASP A 121 -12.77 -8.79 19.59
C ASP A 121 -12.25 -7.36 19.78
N GLY A 122 -12.11 -6.89 21.03
CA GLY A 122 -11.54 -5.57 21.32
C GLY A 122 -10.07 -5.43 20.89
N GLU A 123 -9.24 -6.43 21.18
CA GLU A 123 -7.83 -6.45 20.77
C GLU A 123 -7.71 -6.50 19.23
N ARG A 124 -8.56 -7.30 18.58
CA ARG A 124 -8.60 -7.39 17.12
C ARG A 124 -8.95 -6.05 16.48
N ILE A 125 -9.96 -5.36 17.02
CA ILE A 125 -10.38 -4.03 16.58
C ILE A 125 -9.23 -3.04 16.73
N GLN A 126 -8.55 -3.01 17.88
CA GLN A 126 -7.43 -2.09 18.12
C GLN A 126 -6.28 -2.32 17.13
N ILE A 127 -5.93 -3.58 16.84
CA ILE A 127 -4.89 -3.86 15.85
C ILE A 127 -5.35 -3.41 14.46
N MET A 128 -6.61 -3.68 14.08
CA MET A 128 -7.15 -3.21 12.80
C MET A 128 -7.18 -1.68 12.67
N GLU A 129 -7.48 -0.95 13.74
CA GLU A 129 -7.43 0.52 13.76
C GLU A 129 -6.01 1.03 13.57
N LYS A 130 -5.05 0.44 14.29
CA LYS A 130 -3.64 0.78 14.17
C LYS A 130 -3.10 0.54 12.76
N GLU A 131 -3.47 -0.58 12.14
CA GLU A 131 -3.08 -0.86 10.76
C GLU A 131 -3.80 0.05 9.75
N LEU A 132 -5.06 0.39 9.98
CA LEU A 132 -5.77 1.38 9.17
C LEU A 132 -5.08 2.75 9.22
N ASP A 133 -4.64 3.21 10.40
CA ASP A 133 -3.98 4.51 10.53
C ASP A 133 -2.61 4.53 9.85
N LYS A 134 -1.83 3.45 9.91
CA LYS A 134 -0.60 3.32 9.12
C LYS A 134 -0.87 3.45 7.62
N VAL A 135 -1.95 2.81 7.14
CA VAL A 135 -2.35 2.87 5.72
C VAL A 135 -2.81 4.28 5.33
N LYS A 136 -3.57 4.97 6.21
CA LYS A 136 -3.97 6.37 5.99
C LYS A 136 -2.76 7.29 5.83
N THR A 137 -1.81 7.21 6.77
CA THR A 137 -0.61 8.05 6.76
C THR A 137 0.22 7.81 5.50
N ALA A 138 0.53 6.55 5.20
CA ALA A 138 1.31 6.21 4.01
C ALA A 138 0.61 6.63 2.70
N ASN A 139 -0.71 6.45 2.59
CA ASN A 139 -1.47 6.93 1.42
C ASN A 139 -1.44 8.46 1.30
N ALA A 140 -1.56 9.17 2.43
CA ALA A 140 -1.47 10.62 2.45
C ALA A 140 -0.09 11.12 1.99
N GLU A 141 0.99 10.47 2.42
CA GLU A 141 2.35 10.80 1.99
C GLU A 141 2.55 10.58 0.48
N ILE A 142 2.06 9.46 -0.07
CA ILE A 142 2.10 9.20 -1.52
C ILE A 142 1.34 10.31 -2.27
N ARG A 143 0.17 10.72 -1.76
CA ARG A 143 -0.62 11.81 -2.35
C ARG A 143 0.12 13.14 -2.29
N VAL A 144 0.75 13.47 -1.16
CA VAL A 144 1.56 14.69 -1.01
C VAL A 144 2.72 14.69 -2.00
N LYS A 145 3.41 13.55 -2.17
CA LYS A 145 4.49 13.41 -3.16
C LYS A 145 3.97 13.65 -4.58
N LEU A 146 2.83 13.07 -4.95
CA LEU A 146 2.21 13.29 -6.26
C LEU A 146 1.90 14.78 -6.53
N ILE A 147 1.39 15.49 -5.53
CA ILE A 147 1.11 16.93 -5.61
C ILE A 147 2.42 17.70 -5.85
N LYS A 148 3.46 17.41 -5.06
CA LYS A 148 4.78 18.05 -5.21
C LYS A 148 5.45 17.78 -6.56
N MET A 149 5.12 16.67 -7.22
CA MET A 149 5.60 16.35 -8.57
C MET A 149 4.79 17.03 -9.69
N SER A 150 3.76 17.81 -9.34
CA SER A 150 2.88 18.49 -10.28
C SER A 150 3.09 20.00 -10.35
N TYR A 151 3.95 20.53 -9.49
CA TYR A 151 4.44 21.91 -9.48
C TYR A 151 5.95 21.89 -9.68
#